data_AF-A0A969Q353-F1
#
_entry.id   AF-A0A969Q353-F1
#
_cell.length_a   1.000
_cell.length_b   1.000
_cell.length_c   1.000
_cell.angle_alpha   90.00
_cell.angle_beta   90.00
_cell.angle_gamma   90.00
#
_symmetry.space_group_name_H-M   'P 1'
#
loop_
_entity.id
_entity.type
_entity.pdbx_description
1 polymer ?
#
loop_
_entity_poly.entity_id
_entity_poly.type
_entity_poly.pdbx_seq_one_letter_code
_entity_poly.pdbx_strand_id
1 'polypeptide(L)'
;MSYLFWRKLFDDKSNVINPHLRVAFTTGAHHVDDRVFNSMERFSDTQVMVSFDAPDAETFEAIRVNAKFDKVVQNLQKFRDISTRERDGATVMHISVMKQNIKLLPELMRLAAALEVPINFQPVVAYPIDHSLRGLRLGPAEIEGWSEALDEAQDIIERV
;
A
#
# COMPACT_ATOMS: atom_id res chain seq x y z
N MET A 1 -7.98 17.94 -0.19
CA MET A 1 -9.12 17.32 -0.92
C MET A 1 -9.56 15.98 -0.30
N SER A 2 -8.77 15.31 0.54
CA SER A 2 -9.09 13.98 1.10
C SER A 2 -10.22 13.96 2.15
N TYR A 3 -10.35 15.00 2.98
CA TYR A 3 -11.30 14.98 4.12
C TYR A 3 -12.79 14.93 3.70
N LEU A 4 -13.13 15.56 2.57
CA LEU A 4 -14.51 15.60 2.05
C LEU A 4 -14.99 14.24 1.51
N PHE A 5 -14.07 13.42 0.99
CA PHE A 5 -14.39 12.09 0.47
C PHE A 5 -14.75 11.15 1.62
N TRP A 6 -13.88 11.04 2.63
CA TRP A 6 -14.13 10.20 3.81
C TRP A 6 -15.42 10.57 4.51
N ARG A 7 -15.67 11.86 4.69
CA ARG A 7 -16.90 12.34 5.32
C ARG A 7 -18.15 11.93 4.56
N LYS A 8 -18.17 12.01 3.22
CA LYS A 8 -19.33 11.56 2.44
C LYS A 8 -19.53 10.05 2.48
N LEU A 9 -18.45 9.27 2.40
CA LEU A 9 -18.52 7.81 2.46
C LEU A 9 -19.04 7.33 3.83
N PHE A 10 -18.65 8.02 4.91
CA PHE A 10 -18.89 7.57 6.27
C PHE A 10 -20.08 8.24 6.97
N ASP A 11 -20.51 9.44 6.56
CA ASP A 11 -21.78 10.03 7.02
C ASP A 11 -22.99 9.32 6.36
N ASP A 12 -22.75 8.45 5.37
CA ASP A 12 -23.77 7.63 4.74
C ASP A 12 -24.30 6.55 5.71
N LYS A 13 -25.62 6.33 5.69
CA LYS A 13 -26.30 5.25 6.41
C LYS A 13 -26.38 3.98 5.56
N SER A 14 -25.64 3.91 4.46
CA SER A 14 -25.58 2.79 3.53
C SER A 14 -25.35 1.44 4.22
N ASN A 15 -24.53 1.40 5.28
CA ASN A 15 -24.29 0.19 6.07
C ASN A 15 -25.51 -0.27 6.90
N VAL A 16 -26.44 0.64 7.24
CA VAL A 16 -27.72 0.32 7.90
C VAL A 16 -28.71 -0.24 6.87
N ILE A 17 -28.66 0.28 5.63
CA ILE A 17 -29.52 -0.17 4.54
C ILE A 17 -29.06 -1.54 4.02
N ASN A 18 -27.74 -1.74 3.92
CA ASN A 18 -27.13 -2.98 3.50
C ASN A 18 -25.98 -3.36 4.46
N PRO A 19 -26.22 -4.26 5.43
CA PRO A 19 -25.20 -4.69 6.40
C PRO A 19 -24.09 -5.55 5.78
N HIS A 20 -24.25 -5.97 4.52
CA HIS A 20 -23.26 -6.72 3.74
C HIS A 20 -22.55 -5.84 2.69
N LEU A 21 -22.66 -4.52 2.82
CA LEU A 21 -21.95 -3.60 1.94
C LEU A 21 -20.43 -3.77 2.14
N ARG A 22 -19.76 -4.27 1.10
CA ARG A 22 -18.30 -4.27 1.01
C ARG A 22 -17.79 -2.90 0.62
N VAL A 23 -16.80 -2.40 1.35
CA VAL A 23 -16.11 -1.14 1.04
C VAL A 23 -14.67 -1.44 0.70
N ALA A 24 -14.27 -1.11 -0.53
CA ALA A 24 -12.89 -1.27 -0.99
C ALA A 24 -12.31 0.09 -1.41
N PHE A 25 -11.09 0.42 -0.96
CA PHE A 25 -10.42 1.65 -1.38
C PHE A 25 -8.89 1.54 -1.32
N THR A 26 -8.24 2.42 -2.08
CA THR A 26 -6.80 2.63 -2.06
C THR A 26 -6.47 3.97 -1.40
N THR A 27 -5.50 4.00 -0.49
CA THR A 27 -5.11 5.20 0.27
C THR A 27 -3.60 5.30 0.45
N GLY A 28 -3.07 6.53 0.49
CA GLY A 28 -1.68 6.76 0.89
C GLY A 28 -1.47 6.81 2.42
N ALA A 29 -2.53 6.59 3.21
CA ALA A 29 -2.56 6.53 4.68
C ALA A 29 -1.99 7.72 5.49
N HIS A 30 -1.44 8.77 4.87
CA HIS A 30 -0.84 9.92 5.55
C HIS A 30 -1.87 10.96 6.06
N HIS A 31 -3.08 10.97 5.48
CA HIS A 31 -4.21 11.82 5.86
C HIS A 31 -5.36 11.02 6.51
N VAL A 32 -5.03 10.14 7.45
CA VAL A 32 -5.99 9.32 8.20
C VAL A 32 -5.91 9.72 9.68
N ASP A 33 -7.06 9.78 10.33
CA ASP A 33 -7.24 10.06 11.75
C ASP A 33 -8.23 9.05 12.37
N ASP A 34 -8.47 9.15 13.68
CA ASP A 34 -9.34 8.22 14.41
C ASP A 34 -10.80 8.26 13.93
N ARG A 35 -11.25 9.34 13.26
CA ARG A 35 -12.61 9.40 12.71
C ARG A 35 -12.77 8.44 11.54
N VAL A 36 -11.73 8.32 10.70
CA VAL A 36 -11.72 7.35 9.59
C VAL A 36 -11.76 5.93 10.15
N PHE A 37 -10.92 5.61 11.13
CA PHE A 37 -10.88 4.28 11.76
C PHE A 37 -12.22 3.91 12.41
N ASN A 38 -12.79 4.80 13.22
CA ASN A 38 -14.11 4.59 13.84
C ASN A 38 -15.23 4.41 12.81
N SER A 39 -15.08 5.02 11.63
CA SER A 39 -16.06 4.87 10.56
C SER A 39 -15.93 3.53 9.84
N MET A 40 -14.72 3.02 9.70
CA MET A 40 -14.49 1.70 9.11
C MET A 40 -15.06 0.58 9.96
N GLU A 41 -14.99 0.69 11.29
CA GLU A 41 -15.57 -0.30 12.22
C GLU A 41 -17.09 -0.49 12.06
N ARG A 42 -17.76 0.39 11.31
CA ARG A 42 -19.19 0.29 10.97
C ARG A 42 -19.49 -0.66 9.81
N PHE A 43 -18.48 -1.07 9.06
CA PHE A 43 -18.61 -2.01 7.95
C PHE A 43 -18.21 -3.41 8.42
N SER A 44 -18.80 -4.42 7.82
CA SER A 44 -18.54 -5.83 8.13
C SER A 44 -17.52 -6.47 7.17
N ASP A 45 -17.11 -5.73 6.14
CA ASP A 45 -16.26 -6.18 5.04
C ASP A 45 -15.57 -4.97 4.39
N THR A 46 -14.32 -4.74 4.78
CA THR A 46 -13.49 -3.62 4.34
C THR A 46 -12.19 -4.12 3.73
N GLN A 47 -11.92 -3.66 2.50
CA GLN A 47 -10.68 -3.95 1.78
C GLN A 47 -9.87 -2.67 1.58
N VAL A 48 -8.70 -2.61 2.20
CA VAL A 48 -7.82 -1.44 2.18
C VAL A 48 -6.52 -1.77 1.47
N MET A 49 -6.23 -1.03 0.40
CA MET A 49 -4.93 -1.03 -0.23
C MET A 49 -4.16 0.22 0.20
N VAL A 50 -3.06 0.05 0.93
CA VAL A 50 -2.21 1.17 1.33
C VAL A 50 -1.05 1.30 0.36
N SER A 51 -0.97 2.42 -0.34
CA SER A 51 0.13 2.67 -1.27
C SER A 51 1.45 2.86 -0.50
N PHE A 52 2.42 1.98 -0.71
CA PHE A 52 3.65 1.90 0.06
C PHE A 52 4.82 1.57 -0.88
N ASP A 53 5.77 2.47 -1.08
CA ASP A 53 6.72 2.36 -2.20
C ASP A 53 8.20 2.23 -1.78
N ALA A 54 8.51 2.24 -0.48
CA ALA A 54 9.87 2.04 0.03
C ALA A 54 9.87 1.49 1.47
N PRO A 55 10.91 0.75 1.89
CA PRO A 55 10.97 0.06 3.18
C PRO A 55 11.51 0.94 4.33
N ASP A 56 12.06 2.10 4.00
CA ASP A 56 12.72 3.00 4.94
C ASP A 56 12.20 4.44 4.80
N ALA A 57 12.38 5.24 5.86
CA ALA A 57 11.83 6.59 5.92
C ALA A 57 12.45 7.54 4.89
N GLU A 58 13.75 7.45 4.64
CA GLU A 58 14.46 8.35 3.71
C GLU A 58 13.90 8.20 2.30
N THR A 59 13.88 6.97 1.79
CA THR A 59 13.41 6.67 0.45
C THR A 59 11.89 6.87 0.33
N PHE A 60 11.14 6.47 1.35
CA PHE A 60 9.69 6.60 1.35
C PHE A 60 9.25 8.06 1.27
N GLU A 61 9.84 8.94 2.08
CA GLU A 61 9.49 10.36 2.11
C GLU A 61 10.00 11.11 0.87
N ALA A 62 11.10 10.64 0.26
CA ALA A 62 11.56 11.13 -1.04
C ALA A 62 10.58 10.80 -2.18
N ILE A 63 10.01 9.59 -2.19
CA ILE A 63 9.01 9.16 -3.19
C ILE A 63 7.63 9.79 -2.89
N ARG A 64 7.20 9.78 -1.63
CA ARG A 64 5.88 10.24 -1.20
C ARG A 64 5.96 11.57 -0.46
N VAL A 65 6.08 12.64 -1.24
CA VAL A 65 6.11 14.01 -0.71
C VAL A 65 4.92 14.29 0.21
N ASN A 66 5.18 14.86 1.38
CA ASN A 66 4.23 15.15 2.47
C ASN A 66 3.71 13.92 3.26
N ALA A 67 4.18 12.71 2.97
CA ALA A 67 3.95 11.57 3.83
C ALA A 67 5.05 11.46 4.90
N LYS A 68 4.75 10.76 5.99
CA LYS A 68 5.70 10.41 7.05
C LYS A 68 5.68 8.91 7.25
N PHE A 69 6.84 8.26 7.09
CA PHE A 69 6.92 6.80 7.05
C PHE A 69 6.32 6.16 8.29
N ASP A 70 6.76 6.58 9.48
CA ASP A 70 6.27 6.03 10.76
C ASP A 70 4.75 6.17 10.90
N LYS A 71 4.19 7.31 10.49
CA LYS A 71 2.74 7.54 10.54
C LYS A 71 2.00 6.61 9.58
N VAL A 72 2.55 6.39 8.38
CA VAL A 72 1.95 5.47 7.40
C VAL A 72 2.01 4.03 7.91
N VAL A 73 3.14 3.59 8.49
CA VAL A 73 3.28 2.25 9.09
C VAL A 73 2.30 2.06 10.24
N GLN A 74 2.18 3.03 11.15
CA GLN A 74 1.20 2.99 12.23
C GLN A 74 -0.24 2.89 11.70
N ASN A 75 -0.57 3.67 10.68
CA ASN A 75 -1.92 3.64 10.09
C ASN A 75 -2.18 2.35 9.30
N LEU A 76 -1.17 1.78 8.64
CA LEU A 76 -1.25 0.49 7.98
C LEU A 76 -1.58 -0.62 8.99
N GLN A 77 -0.89 -0.65 10.14
CA GLN A 77 -1.17 -1.60 11.22
C GLN A 77 -2.60 -1.43 11.75
N LYS A 78 -3.05 -0.20 11.98
CA LYS A 78 -4.45 0.07 12.39
C LYS A 78 -5.47 -0.43 11.37
N PHE A 79 -5.24 -0.22 10.07
CA PHE A 79 -6.12 -0.76 9.03
C PHE A 79 -6.15 -2.29 9.08
N ARG A 80 -4.98 -2.93 9.19
CA ARG A 80 -4.85 -4.38 9.30
C ARG A 80 -5.60 -4.94 10.51
N ASP A 81 -5.46 -4.30 11.67
CA ASP A 81 -6.14 -4.72 12.90
C ASP A 81 -7.67 -4.59 12.82
N ILE A 82 -8.18 -3.62 12.05
CA ILE A 82 -9.62 -3.50 11.78
C ILE A 82 -10.06 -4.60 10.81
N SER A 83 -9.41 -4.71 9.65
CA SER A 83 -9.83 -5.62 8.60
C SER A 83 -9.71 -7.10 8.98
N THR A 84 -8.77 -7.47 9.85
CA THR A 84 -8.59 -8.87 10.31
C THR A 84 -9.68 -9.34 11.28
N ARG A 85 -10.46 -8.41 11.86
CA ARG A 85 -11.63 -8.74 12.70
C ARG A 85 -12.87 -9.04 11.86
N GLU A 86 -12.87 -8.61 10.61
CA GLU A 86 -13.96 -8.81 9.66
C GLU A 86 -13.82 -10.18 9.00
N ARG A 87 -14.94 -10.76 8.54
CA ARG A 87 -14.93 -12.11 7.96
C ARG A 87 -14.11 -12.19 6.67
N ASP A 88 -14.26 -11.19 5.80
CA ASP A 88 -13.64 -11.13 4.47
C ASP A 88 -12.80 -9.85 4.28
N GLY A 89 -12.51 -9.14 5.37
CA GLY A 89 -11.73 -7.92 5.36
C GLY A 89 -10.27 -8.18 5.06
N ALA A 90 -9.63 -7.25 4.36
CA ALA A 90 -8.21 -7.34 4.03
C ALA A 90 -7.54 -5.97 4.04
N THR A 91 -6.33 -5.91 4.58
CA THR A 91 -5.43 -4.77 4.38
C THR A 91 -4.20 -5.26 3.65
N VAL A 92 -3.84 -4.58 2.58
CA VAL A 92 -2.76 -4.97 1.67
C VAL A 92 -1.80 -3.82 1.48
N MET A 93 -0.51 -4.10 1.56
CA MET A 93 0.55 -3.19 1.16
C MET A 93 0.63 -3.19 -0.36
N HIS A 94 0.28 -2.06 -0.99
CA HIS A 94 0.22 -1.94 -2.44
C HIS A 94 1.42 -1.15 -2.96
N ILE A 95 2.24 -1.79 -3.80
CA ILE A 95 3.46 -1.21 -4.35
C ILE A 95 3.25 -0.90 -5.83
N SER A 96 3.46 0.35 -6.22
CA SER A 96 3.66 0.68 -7.63
C SER A 96 5.12 0.36 -7.99
N VAL A 97 5.35 -0.75 -8.68
CA VAL A 97 6.73 -1.17 -9.01
C VAL A 97 7.25 -0.31 -10.16
N MET A 98 8.27 0.47 -9.84
CA MET A 98 8.89 1.49 -10.66
C MET A 98 10.40 1.28 -10.70
N LYS A 99 11.08 1.91 -11.66
CA LYS A 99 12.55 1.85 -11.74
C LYS A 99 13.25 2.25 -10.44
N GLN A 100 12.65 3.19 -9.71
CA GLN A 100 13.20 3.77 -8.49
C GLN A 100 13.13 2.85 -7.28
N ASN A 101 12.17 1.91 -7.25
CA ASN A 101 11.93 1.07 -6.08
C ASN A 101 12.02 -0.43 -6.34
N ILE A 102 12.21 -0.88 -7.59
CA ILE A 102 12.33 -2.31 -7.90
C ILE A 102 13.49 -2.99 -7.15
N LYS A 103 14.58 -2.27 -6.89
CA LYS A 103 15.71 -2.76 -6.08
C LYS A 103 15.39 -2.90 -4.59
N LEU A 104 14.30 -2.28 -4.14
CA LEU A 104 13.87 -2.28 -2.73
C LEU A 104 12.86 -3.40 -2.45
N LEU A 105 12.46 -4.17 -3.46
CA LEU A 105 11.48 -5.24 -3.30
C LEU A 105 11.87 -6.26 -2.21
N PRO A 106 13.14 -6.70 -2.07
CA PRO A 106 13.51 -7.61 -0.99
C PRO A 106 13.22 -7.05 0.41
N GLU A 107 13.61 -5.80 0.67
CA GLU A 107 13.37 -5.14 1.95
C GLU A 107 11.88 -4.83 2.17
N LEU A 108 11.14 -4.52 1.11
CA LEU A 108 9.68 -4.40 1.18
C LEU A 108 9.03 -5.74 1.54
N MET A 109 9.55 -6.88 1.06
CA MET A 109 9.04 -8.21 1.45
C MET A 109 9.29 -8.48 2.93
N ARG A 110 10.50 -8.18 3.41
CA ARG A 110 10.85 -8.31 4.83
C ARG A 110 9.95 -7.46 5.72
N LEU A 111 9.72 -6.21 5.32
CA LEU A 111 8.85 -5.31 6.07
C LEU A 111 7.39 -5.81 6.08
N ALA A 112 6.86 -6.22 4.93
CA ALA A 112 5.50 -6.74 4.83
C ALA A 112 5.32 -8.02 5.67
N ALA A 113 6.29 -8.93 5.64
CA ALA A 113 6.31 -10.12 6.48
C ALA A 113 6.37 -9.77 7.97
N ALA A 114 7.25 -8.84 8.37
CA ALA A 114 7.37 -8.38 9.75
C ALA A 114 6.09 -7.69 10.28
N LEU A 115 5.33 -7.05 9.40
CA LEU A 115 4.06 -6.42 9.71
C LEU A 115 2.85 -7.37 9.59
N GLU A 116 3.06 -8.60 9.11
CA GLU A 116 2.00 -9.57 8.80
C GLU A 116 0.93 -8.98 7.87
N VAL A 117 1.37 -8.24 6.84
CA VAL A 117 0.51 -7.59 5.85
C VAL A 117 0.78 -8.18 4.46
N PRO A 118 -0.24 -8.72 3.77
CA PRO A 118 -0.10 -9.16 2.39
C PRO A 118 0.36 -8.05 1.46
N ILE A 119 1.03 -8.42 0.37
CA ILE A 119 1.58 -7.49 -0.61
C ILE A 119 0.88 -7.63 -1.96
N ASN A 120 0.72 -6.51 -2.66
CA ASN A 120 0.23 -6.48 -4.03
C ASN A 120 1.13 -5.59 -4.88
N PHE A 121 1.59 -6.12 -6.01
CA PHE A 121 2.47 -5.41 -6.94
C PHE A 121 1.70 -4.94 -8.15
N GLN A 122 1.90 -3.67 -8.51
CA GLN A 122 1.41 -3.12 -9.77
C GLN A 122 2.57 -2.49 -10.55
N PRO A 123 3.10 -3.20 -11.56
CA PRO A 123 4.15 -2.66 -12.42
C PRO A 123 3.70 -1.40 -13.16
N VAL A 124 4.49 -0.33 -13.06
CA VAL A 124 4.31 0.87 -13.87
C VAL A 124 4.90 0.61 -15.24
N VAL A 125 4.04 0.46 -16.26
CA VAL A 125 4.47 0.09 -17.63
C VAL A 125 4.26 1.17 -18.69
N ALA A 126 3.51 2.23 -18.36
CA ALA A 126 3.12 3.27 -19.33
C ALA A 126 3.46 4.68 -18.85
N TYR A 127 2.75 5.18 -17.83
CA TYR A 127 2.90 6.54 -17.33
C TYR A 127 3.02 6.56 -15.79
N PRO A 128 3.84 7.45 -15.21
CA PRO A 128 4.81 8.31 -15.88
C PRO A 128 5.98 7.53 -16.51
N ILE A 129 6.40 7.91 -17.73
CA ILE A 129 7.41 7.19 -18.53
C ILE A 129 8.74 7.05 -17.76
N ASP A 130 9.10 8.07 -16.99
CA ASP A 130 10.38 8.13 -16.28
C ASP A 130 10.47 7.07 -15.18
N HIS A 131 9.31 6.63 -14.68
CA HIS A 131 9.18 5.56 -13.69
C HIS A 131 8.78 4.22 -14.32
N SER A 132 8.45 4.20 -15.62
CA SER A 132 7.98 3.01 -16.33
C SER A 132 9.10 1.99 -16.50
N LEU A 133 8.83 0.74 -16.13
CA LEU A 133 9.75 -0.39 -16.33
C LEU A 133 10.02 -0.71 -17.81
N ARG A 134 9.21 -0.17 -18.74
CA ARG A 134 9.41 -0.33 -20.20
C ARG A 134 10.23 0.79 -20.83
N GLY A 135 10.32 1.95 -20.17
CA GLY A 135 10.86 3.17 -20.78
C GLY A 135 12.34 3.40 -20.51
N LEU A 136 13.25 2.53 -20.94
CA LEU A 136 14.69 2.68 -20.67
C LEU A 136 15.31 3.85 -21.46
N ARG A 137 15.93 4.83 -20.78
CA ARG A 137 16.57 6.00 -21.42
C ARG A 137 18.09 5.84 -21.54
N LEU A 138 18.74 5.23 -20.55
CA LEU A 138 20.19 5.05 -20.41
C LEU A 138 20.65 3.63 -20.75
N GLY A 139 19.79 2.81 -21.34
CA GLY A 139 20.10 1.43 -21.75
C GLY A 139 20.25 0.45 -20.57
N PRO A 140 21.08 -0.60 -20.70
CA PRO A 140 21.19 -1.68 -19.70
C PRO A 140 21.63 -1.22 -18.29
N ALA A 141 22.31 -0.07 -18.17
CA ALA A 141 22.71 0.46 -16.87
C ALA A 141 21.51 0.79 -15.96
N GLU A 142 20.33 1.10 -16.52
CA GLU A 142 19.14 1.37 -15.70
C GLU A 142 18.58 0.12 -15.00
N ILE A 143 18.87 -1.06 -15.54
CA ILE A 143 18.34 -2.35 -15.06
C ILE A 143 19.37 -3.17 -14.28
N GLU A 144 20.58 -2.63 -14.09
CA GLU A 144 21.62 -3.25 -13.27
C GLU A 144 21.07 -3.55 -11.88
N GLY A 145 21.19 -4.79 -11.39
CA GLY A 145 20.70 -5.18 -10.06
C GLY A 145 19.21 -5.53 -9.98
N TRP A 146 18.44 -5.43 -11.08
CA TRP A 146 17.00 -5.74 -11.05
C TRP A 146 16.74 -7.23 -10.92
N SER A 147 17.51 -8.08 -11.64
CA SER A 147 17.33 -9.53 -11.57
C SER A 147 17.62 -10.03 -10.17
N GLU A 148 18.75 -9.59 -9.62
CA GLU A 148 19.20 -9.95 -8.28
C GLU A 148 18.17 -9.57 -7.21
N ALA A 149 17.58 -8.36 -7.31
CA ALA A 149 16.54 -7.94 -6.40
C ALA A 149 15.22 -8.74 -6.55
N LEU A 150 14.88 -9.17 -7.77
CA LEU A 150 13.69 -10.00 -7.99
C LEU A 150 13.90 -11.42 -7.47
N ASP A 151 15.07 -12.02 -7.74
CA ASP A 151 15.46 -13.34 -7.25
C ASP A 151 15.48 -13.37 -5.72
N GLU A 152 16.07 -12.36 -5.09
CA GLU A 152 16.08 -12.24 -3.63
C GLU A 152 14.67 -12.03 -3.04
N ALA A 153 13.83 -11.21 -3.68
CA ALA A 153 12.44 -11.03 -3.25
C ALA A 153 11.64 -12.33 -3.34
N GLN A 154 11.84 -13.12 -4.38
CA GLN A 154 11.22 -14.43 -4.54
C GLN A 154 11.68 -15.40 -3.44
N ASP A 155 12.99 -15.47 -3.19
CA ASP A 155 13.59 -16.29 -2.13
C ASP A 155 13.00 -16.00 -0.74
N ILE A 156 12.68 -14.75 -0.45
CA ILE A 156 12.04 -14.35 0.81
C ILE A 156 10.62 -14.90 0.89
N ILE A 157 9.83 -14.75 -0.17
CA ILE A 157 8.44 -15.21 -0.21
C ILE A 157 8.38 -16.74 -0.06
N GLU A 158 9.31 -17.47 -0.64
CA GLU A 158 9.34 -18.95 -0.54
C GLU A 158 9.72 -19.47 0.86
N ARG A 159 10.18 -18.60 1.76
CA ARG A 159 10.62 -18.94 3.13
C ARG A 159 9.65 -18.51 4.23
N VAL A 160 8.66 -17.68 3.92
CA VAL A 160 7.63 -17.16 4.84
C VAL A 160 6.37 -18.00 4.74
#